data_AF-A0A940SW53-F1
#
_entry.id   AF-A0A940SW53-F1
#
_cell.length_a   1.000
_cell.length_b   1.000
_cell.length_c   1.000
_cell.angle_alpha   90.00
_cell.angle_beta   90.00
_cell.angle_gamma   90.00
#
_symmetry.space_group_name_H-M   'P 1'
#
loop_
_entity.id
_entity.type
_entity.pdbx_description
1 polymer ?
#
loop_
_entity_poly.entity_id
_entity_poly.type
_entity_poly.pdbx_seq_one_letter_code
_entity_poly.pdbx_strand_id
1 'polypeptide(L)'
;MLIGFVRDNTKETALTKVCDVVIEHDEHRSIVDDLVSFVEKYHEHQLILPSNYELKIQLVQLLPVLEKAHDYQIIINFSDKQLFPLMSAEEHFTYLLRLARQEKSVMSHRSKDAITELKEQGKPIGRPTITEDLMQRIKVLYHERGHSIRDVSAICEVSVGTVHKYATGTSSAS
;
A
#
# COMPACT_ATOMS: atom_id res chain seq x y z
N MET A 1 -21.69 -23.85 3.33
CA MET A 1 -22.20 -22.58 3.87
C MET A 1 -21.80 -21.48 2.92
N LEU A 2 -22.72 -20.56 2.63
CA LEU A 2 -22.52 -19.39 1.81
C LEU A 2 -22.41 -18.17 2.73
N ILE A 3 -21.27 -17.49 2.68
CA ILE A 3 -20.96 -16.38 3.57
C ILE A 3 -20.78 -15.10 2.75
N GLY A 4 -21.57 -14.09 3.08
CA GLY A 4 -21.50 -12.76 2.48
C GLY A 4 -20.68 -11.79 3.32
N PHE A 5 -20.05 -10.83 2.66
CA PHE A 5 -19.47 -9.65 3.30
C PHE A 5 -20.27 -8.40 2.92
N VAL A 6 -20.45 -7.47 3.85
CA VAL A 6 -21.08 -6.16 3.58
C VAL A 6 -20.27 -5.02 4.17
N ARG A 7 -20.23 -3.89 3.45
CA ARG A 7 -19.56 -2.68 3.92
C ARG A 7 -20.45 -1.85 4.85
N ASP A 8 -21.68 -1.55 4.42
CA ASP A 8 -22.65 -0.73 5.15
C ASP A 8 -24.04 -1.42 5.15
N ASN A 9 -24.85 -1.24 6.21
CA ASN A 9 -26.18 -1.89 6.38
C ASN A 9 -27.21 -1.63 5.27
N THR A 10 -26.96 -0.70 4.35
CA THR A 10 -27.93 -0.38 3.29
C THR A 10 -28.17 -1.52 2.28
N LYS A 11 -27.25 -2.51 2.19
CA LYS A 11 -27.40 -3.70 1.33
C LYS A 11 -27.59 -5.02 2.09
N GLU A 12 -27.74 -4.93 3.41
CA GLU A 12 -27.98 -6.05 4.32
C GLU A 12 -29.16 -6.92 3.83
N THR A 13 -30.23 -6.30 3.30
CA THR A 13 -31.47 -6.99 2.89
C THR A 13 -31.37 -7.88 1.65
N ALA A 14 -30.35 -7.73 0.78
CA ALA A 14 -30.21 -8.56 -0.41
C ALA A 14 -29.35 -9.81 -0.13
N LEU A 15 -28.22 -9.62 0.57
CA LEU A 15 -27.30 -10.72 0.89
C LEU A 15 -27.83 -11.61 2.01
N THR A 16 -28.55 -11.06 3.00
CA THR A 16 -29.20 -11.85 4.06
C THR A 16 -30.27 -12.82 3.54
N LYS A 17 -30.80 -12.60 2.34
CA LYS A 17 -31.78 -13.50 1.70
C LYS A 17 -31.12 -14.69 1.00
N VAL A 18 -29.81 -14.62 0.74
CA VAL A 18 -29.09 -15.60 -0.08
C VAL A 18 -27.99 -16.29 0.72
N CYS A 19 -27.31 -15.57 1.62
CA CYS A 19 -26.21 -16.09 2.42
C CYS A 19 -26.73 -16.69 3.73
N ASP A 20 -26.08 -17.77 4.18
CA ASP A 20 -26.33 -18.37 5.49
C ASP A 20 -25.84 -17.45 6.63
N VAL A 21 -24.73 -16.74 6.37
CA VAL A 21 -24.10 -15.80 7.30
C VAL A 21 -23.68 -14.56 6.52
N VAL A 22 -23.89 -13.38 7.11
CA VAL A 22 -23.39 -12.11 6.58
C VAL A 22 -22.47 -11.50 7.62
N ILE A 23 -21.27 -11.13 7.18
CA ILE A 23 -20.25 -10.48 8.01
C ILE A 23 -20.18 -9.01 7.63
N GLU A 24 -20.35 -8.16 8.62
CA GLU A 24 -20.25 -6.72 8.47
C GLU A 24 -18.81 -6.26 8.63
N HIS A 25 -18.48 -5.20 7.90
CA HIS A 25 -17.20 -4.53 8.00
C HIS A 25 -17.02 -3.90 9.39
N ASP A 26 -15.88 -4.14 10.02
CA ASP A 26 -15.47 -3.43 11.24
C ASP A 26 -14.94 -2.03 10.88
N GLU A 27 -15.69 -0.98 11.26
CA GLU A 27 -15.34 0.43 11.00
C GLU A 27 -13.98 0.85 11.59
N HIS A 28 -13.45 0.11 12.56
CA HIS A 28 -12.13 0.36 13.14
C HIS A 28 -10.98 -0.21 12.30
N ARG A 29 -11.28 -0.98 11.25
CA ARG A 29 -10.29 -1.63 10.38
C ARG A 29 -10.32 -1.02 8.98
N SER A 30 -9.19 -1.15 8.27
CA SER A 30 -9.20 -0.93 6.82
C SER A 30 -10.09 -1.98 6.16
N ILE A 31 -10.96 -1.55 5.24
CA ILE A 31 -11.79 -2.45 4.44
C ILE A 31 -10.99 -3.56 3.77
N VAL A 32 -9.76 -3.26 3.32
CA VAL A 32 -8.88 -4.25 2.68
C VAL A 32 -8.41 -5.30 3.68
N ASP A 33 -7.94 -4.87 4.85
CA ASP A 33 -7.46 -5.78 5.88
C ASP A 33 -8.58 -6.67 6.41
N ASP A 34 -9.78 -6.10 6.51
CA ASP A 34 -10.97 -6.82 6.96
C ASP A 34 -11.41 -7.87 5.94
N LEU A 35 -11.40 -7.52 4.64
CA LEU A 35 -11.66 -8.47 3.55
C LEU A 35 -10.61 -9.59 3.47
N VAL A 36 -9.33 -9.28 3.70
CA VAL A 36 -8.28 -10.31 3.77
C VAL A 36 -8.55 -11.26 4.93
N SER A 37 -8.82 -10.74 6.13
CA SER A 37 -9.17 -11.57 7.29
C SER A 37 -10.45 -12.36 7.10
N PHE A 38 -11.43 -11.81 6.38
CA PHE A 38 -12.65 -12.51 6.01
C PHE A 38 -12.34 -13.74 5.14
N VAL A 39 -11.55 -13.57 4.08
CA VAL A 39 -11.12 -14.70 3.23
C VAL A 39 -10.33 -15.72 4.05
N GLU A 40 -9.38 -15.29 4.88
CA GLU A 40 -8.59 -16.18 5.73
C GLU A 40 -9.45 -16.99 6.71
N LYS A 41 -10.42 -16.34 7.34
CA LYS A 41 -11.26 -16.99 8.36
C LYS A 41 -12.25 -17.98 7.76
N TYR A 42 -12.75 -17.70 6.56
CA TYR A 42 -13.85 -18.42 5.96
C TYR A 42 -13.46 -19.18 4.68
N HIS A 43 -12.17 -19.47 4.51
CA HIS A 43 -11.61 -20.06 3.30
C HIS A 43 -12.21 -21.45 2.95
N GLU A 44 -12.77 -22.17 3.93
CA GLU A 44 -13.44 -23.46 3.75
C GLU A 44 -14.91 -23.35 3.26
N HIS A 45 -15.38 -22.14 2.95
CA HIS A 45 -16.77 -21.85 2.61
C HIS A 45 -16.89 -21.11 1.27
N GLN A 46 -18.11 -21.07 0.74
CA GLN A 46 -18.39 -20.27 -0.45
C GLN A 46 -18.52 -18.81 -0.03
N LEU A 47 -17.77 -17.92 -0.69
CA LEU A 47 -17.70 -16.51 -0.34
C LEU A 47 -18.41 -15.65 -1.37
N ILE A 48 -19.20 -14.69 -0.88
CA ILE A 48 -19.76 -13.60 -1.68
C ILE A 48 -19.18 -12.27 -1.17
N LEU A 49 -18.54 -11.52 -2.06
CA LEU A 49 -18.04 -10.18 -1.79
C LEU A 49 -18.81 -9.13 -2.60
N PRO A 50 -18.94 -7.90 -2.07
CA PRO A 50 -19.39 -6.77 -2.85
C PRO A 50 -18.37 -6.41 -3.94
N SER A 51 -18.82 -5.81 -5.04
CA SER A 51 -17.90 -5.31 -6.06
C SER A 51 -17.00 -4.20 -5.51
N ASN A 52 -15.87 -3.92 -6.16
CA ASN A 52 -14.99 -2.82 -5.78
C ASN A 52 -15.73 -1.46 -5.73
N TYR A 53 -16.75 -1.26 -6.58
CA TYR A 53 -17.60 -0.08 -6.58
C TYR A 53 -18.45 0.02 -5.30
N GLU A 54 -19.06 -1.09 -4.88
CA GLU A 54 -19.85 -1.16 -3.66
C GLU A 54 -18.98 -0.99 -2.42
N LEU A 55 -17.78 -1.56 -2.47
CA LEU A 55 -16.75 -1.40 -1.45
C LEU A 55 -16.09 -0.02 -1.49
N LYS A 56 -16.41 0.85 -2.46
CA LYS A 56 -15.79 2.19 -2.66
C LYS A 56 -14.26 2.17 -2.60
N ILE A 57 -13.65 1.17 -3.23
CA ILE A 57 -12.20 1.02 -3.35
C ILE A 57 -11.79 0.82 -4.81
N GLN A 58 -10.52 1.12 -5.11
CA GLN A 58 -9.93 0.84 -6.41
C GLN A 58 -9.69 -0.67 -6.57
N LEU A 59 -9.69 -1.15 -7.82
CA LEU A 59 -9.48 -2.57 -8.11
C LEU A 59 -8.09 -3.05 -7.63
N VAL A 60 -7.04 -2.24 -7.78
CA VAL A 60 -5.71 -2.53 -7.24
C VAL A 60 -5.70 -2.77 -5.72
N GLN A 61 -6.62 -2.15 -4.97
CA GLN A 61 -6.74 -2.34 -3.53
C GLN A 61 -7.39 -3.68 -3.16
N LEU A 62 -8.13 -4.31 -4.07
CA LEU A 62 -8.62 -5.69 -3.91
C LEU A 62 -7.56 -6.74 -4.19
N LEU A 63 -6.43 -6.38 -4.80
CA LEU A 63 -5.41 -7.35 -5.20
C LEU A 63 -4.97 -8.28 -4.05
N PRO A 64 -4.70 -7.80 -2.81
CA PRO A 64 -4.34 -8.68 -1.70
C PRO A 64 -5.43 -9.71 -1.37
N VAL A 65 -6.71 -9.32 -1.48
CA VAL A 65 -7.87 -10.19 -1.23
C VAL A 65 -7.96 -11.27 -2.32
N LEU A 66 -7.79 -10.87 -3.59
CA LEU A 66 -7.84 -11.77 -4.74
C LEU A 66 -6.67 -12.76 -4.74
N GLU A 67 -5.46 -12.29 -4.41
CA GLU A 67 -4.27 -13.15 -4.28
C GLU A 67 -4.46 -14.15 -3.14
N LYS A 68 -4.97 -13.71 -2.00
CA LYS A 68 -5.23 -14.59 -0.87
C LYS A 68 -6.27 -15.66 -1.20
N ALA A 69 -7.37 -15.29 -1.86
CA ALA A 69 -8.38 -16.25 -2.30
C ALA A 69 -7.82 -17.24 -3.33
N HIS A 70 -6.97 -16.77 -4.25
CA HIS A 70 -6.28 -17.62 -5.21
C HIS A 70 -5.34 -18.62 -4.52
N ASP A 71 -4.60 -18.19 -3.50
CA ASP A 71 -3.71 -19.06 -2.71
C ASP A 71 -4.47 -20.18 -1.98
N TYR A 72 -5.68 -19.87 -1.50
CA TYR A 72 -6.59 -20.87 -0.92
C TYR A 72 -7.42 -21.65 -1.96
N GLN A 73 -7.24 -21.37 -3.26
CA GLN A 73 -8.01 -21.99 -4.35
C GLN A 73 -9.53 -21.77 -4.24
N ILE A 74 -9.94 -20.58 -3.80
CA ILE A 74 -11.34 -20.19 -3.65
C ILE A 74 -11.76 -19.28 -4.77
N ILE A 75 -12.92 -19.56 -5.34
CA ILE A 75 -13.60 -18.66 -6.27
C ILE A 75 -14.51 -17.73 -5.47
N ILE A 76 -14.17 -16.45 -5.44
CA ILE A 76 -15.04 -15.41 -4.87
C ILE A 76 -16.17 -15.09 -5.85
N ASN A 77 -17.40 -15.16 -5.36
CA ASN A 77 -18.55 -14.65 -6.09
C ASN A 77 -18.72 -13.16 -5.77
N PHE A 78 -18.86 -12.33 -6.80
CA PHE A 78 -19.17 -10.91 -6.60
C PHE A 78 -20.68 -10.67 -6.70
N SER A 79 -21.24 -9.83 -5.81
CA SER A 79 -22.68 -9.53 -5.80
C SER A 79 -23.15 -8.81 -7.06
N ASP A 80 -22.30 -7.99 -7.66
CA ASP A 80 -22.59 -7.32 -8.92
C ASP A 80 -22.29 -8.25 -10.11
N LYS A 81 -23.31 -9.00 -10.54
CA LYS A 81 -23.26 -9.79 -11.78
C LYS A 81 -23.55 -8.96 -13.04
N GLN A 82 -23.83 -7.65 -12.92
CA GLN A 82 -24.36 -6.88 -14.05
C GLN A 82 -23.30 -6.54 -15.09
N LEU A 83 -22.02 -6.46 -14.71
CA LEU A 83 -20.97 -6.10 -15.66
C LEU A 83 -20.60 -7.24 -16.61
N PHE A 84 -20.79 -8.51 -16.20
CA PHE A 84 -20.39 -9.68 -16.98
C PHE A 84 -21.37 -10.85 -16.85
N PRO A 85 -22.62 -10.71 -17.28
CA PRO A 85 -23.64 -11.76 -17.18
C PRO A 85 -23.29 -13.03 -18.00
N LEU A 86 -22.31 -12.93 -18.90
CA LEU A 86 -21.86 -14.01 -19.79
C LEU A 86 -20.65 -14.80 -19.25
N MET A 87 -20.05 -14.38 -18.13
CA MET A 87 -18.90 -15.07 -17.53
C MET A 87 -19.32 -15.91 -16.32
N SER A 88 -18.70 -17.08 -16.17
CA SER A 88 -18.74 -17.82 -14.92
C SER A 88 -18.02 -17.06 -13.80
N ALA A 89 -18.30 -17.45 -12.54
CA ALA A 89 -17.64 -16.84 -11.38
C ALA A 89 -16.10 -17.03 -11.42
N GLU A 90 -15.64 -18.18 -11.91
CA GLU A 90 -14.21 -18.50 -12.06
C GLU A 90 -13.52 -17.62 -13.10
N GLU A 91 -14.15 -17.45 -14.27
CA GLU A 91 -13.65 -16.56 -15.33
C GLU A 91 -13.62 -15.11 -14.85
N HIS A 92 -14.67 -14.68 -14.17
CA HIS A 92 -14.76 -13.33 -13.62
C HIS A 92 -13.68 -13.08 -12.56
N PHE A 93 -13.50 -14.00 -11.61
CA PHE A 93 -12.45 -13.92 -10.60
C PHE A 93 -11.05 -13.87 -11.22
N THR A 94 -10.77 -14.77 -12.16
CA THR A 94 -9.49 -14.84 -12.87
C THR A 94 -9.21 -13.55 -13.65
N TYR A 95 -10.24 -13.02 -14.32
CA TYR A 95 -10.17 -11.76 -15.05
C TYR A 95 -9.85 -10.59 -14.11
N LEU A 96 -10.56 -10.46 -12.99
CA LEU A 96 -10.32 -9.41 -12.00
C LEU A 96 -8.93 -9.49 -11.39
N LEU A 97 -8.46 -10.70 -11.03
CA LEU A 97 -7.11 -10.90 -10.51
C LEU A 97 -6.04 -10.44 -11.53
N ARG A 98 -6.21 -10.82 -12.80
CA ARG A 98 -5.29 -10.38 -13.87
C ARG A 98 -5.33 -8.87 -14.04
N LEU A 99 -6.52 -8.27 -14.05
CA LEU A 99 -6.69 -6.84 -14.26
C LEU A 99 -6.10 -6.03 -13.08
N ALA A 100 -6.29 -6.47 -11.84
CA ALA A 100 -5.71 -5.86 -10.65
C ALA A 100 -4.16 -5.92 -10.66
N ARG A 101 -3.58 -7.06 -11.09
CA ARG A 101 -2.12 -7.19 -11.29
C ARG A 101 -1.60 -6.25 -12.37
N GLN A 102 -2.33 -6.12 -13.47
CA GLN A 102 -1.98 -5.19 -14.55
C GLN A 102 -2.06 -3.73 -14.09
N GLU A 103 -3.10 -3.35 -13.34
CA GLU A 103 -3.23 -2.01 -12.77
C GLU A 103 -2.05 -1.67 -11.86
N LYS A 104 -1.68 -2.58 -10.93
CA LYS A 104 -0.49 -2.43 -10.08
C LYS A 104 0.79 -2.24 -10.90
N SER A 105 0.94 -3.02 -11.97
CA SER A 105 2.10 -2.90 -12.86
C SER A 105 2.14 -1.53 -13.54
N VAL A 106 1.03 -1.06 -14.11
CA VAL A 106 0.95 0.25 -14.78
C VAL A 106 1.25 1.39 -13.80
N MET A 107 0.70 1.34 -12.58
CA MET A 107 0.99 2.32 -11.52
C MET A 107 2.48 2.36 -11.17
N SER A 108 3.14 1.18 -11.09
CA SER A 108 4.57 1.11 -10.83
C SER A 108 5.39 1.68 -11.98
N HIS A 109 5.03 1.44 -13.23
CA HIS A 109 5.74 1.99 -14.40
C HIS A 109 5.62 3.52 -14.43
N ARG A 110 4.41 4.06 -14.30
CA ARG A 110 4.19 5.53 -14.26
C ARG A 110 5.00 6.22 -13.17
N SER A 111 5.11 5.60 -11.99
CA SER A 111 5.90 6.14 -10.88
C SER A 111 7.40 6.17 -11.21
N LYS A 112 7.91 5.12 -11.87
CA LYS A 112 9.31 5.04 -12.30
C LYS A 112 9.61 6.02 -13.43
N ASP A 113 8.70 6.17 -14.38
CA ASP A 113 8.84 7.13 -15.49
C ASP A 113 8.87 8.56 -14.96
N ALA A 114 7.95 8.92 -14.05
CA ALA A 114 7.94 10.24 -13.40
C ALA A 114 9.24 10.52 -12.62
N ILE A 115 9.76 9.52 -11.90
CA ILE A 115 11.07 9.63 -11.22
C ILE A 115 12.19 9.84 -12.25
N THR A 116 12.15 9.15 -13.38
CA THR A 116 13.16 9.26 -14.44
C THR A 116 13.14 10.64 -15.08
N GLU A 117 11.97 11.16 -15.44
CA GLU A 117 11.80 12.53 -15.95
C GLU A 117 12.32 13.58 -14.97
N LEU A 118 12.05 13.42 -13.67
CA LEU A 118 12.58 14.32 -12.63
C LEU A 118 14.12 14.27 -12.56
N LYS A 119 14.72 13.08 -12.71
CA LYS A 119 16.19 12.95 -12.78
C LYS A 119 16.76 13.62 -14.02
N GLU A 120 16.14 13.43 -15.18
CA GLU A 120 16.56 14.05 -16.44
C GLU A 120 16.47 15.58 -16.40
N GLN A 121 15.47 16.11 -15.69
CA GLN A 121 15.32 17.55 -15.43
C GLN A 121 16.31 18.08 -14.36
N GLY A 122 17.20 17.25 -13.83
CA GLY A 122 18.16 17.63 -12.79
C GLY A 122 17.51 17.95 -11.43
N LYS A 123 16.25 17.56 -11.21
CA LYS A 123 15.57 17.79 -9.93
C LYS A 123 16.06 16.78 -8.90
N PRO A 124 16.48 17.21 -7.70
CA PRO A 124 16.91 16.30 -6.65
C PRO A 124 15.72 15.45 -6.17
N ILE A 125 15.90 14.13 -6.16
CA ILE A 125 14.91 13.17 -5.66
C ILE A 125 15.33 12.69 -4.28
N GLY A 126 14.40 12.72 -3.33
CA GLY A 126 14.61 12.26 -1.95
C GLY A 126 14.63 13.39 -0.92
N ARG A 127 15.11 13.07 0.29
CA ARG A 127 15.22 14.05 1.38
C ARG A 127 16.28 15.09 1.01
N PRO A 128 15.99 16.40 1.10
CA PRO A 128 16.99 17.44 0.89
C PRO A 128 18.23 17.18 1.75
N THR A 129 19.40 17.13 1.12
CA THR A 129 20.67 17.12 1.83
C THR A 129 20.91 18.49 2.46
N ILE A 130 21.65 18.51 3.57
CA ILE A 130 22.12 19.78 4.14
C ILE A 130 23.01 20.50 3.12
N THR A 131 23.04 21.82 3.18
CA THR A 131 23.82 22.65 2.26
C THR A 131 25.32 22.42 2.42
N GLU A 132 26.10 22.68 1.36
CA GLU A 132 27.56 22.58 1.41
C GLU A 132 28.15 23.48 2.51
N ASP A 133 27.60 24.68 2.68
CA ASP A 133 28.00 25.61 3.74
C ASP A 133 27.83 25.00 5.13
N LEU A 134 26.71 24.30 5.37
CA LEU A 134 26.45 23.64 6.65
C LEU A 134 27.38 22.44 6.85
N MET A 135 27.69 21.69 5.79
CA MET A 135 28.66 20.60 5.82
C MET A 135 30.07 21.11 6.16
N GLN A 136 30.51 22.20 5.54
CA GLN A 136 31.80 22.82 5.84
C GLN A 136 31.85 23.37 7.26
N ARG A 137 30.78 24.02 7.71
CA ARG A 137 30.68 24.52 9.09
C ARG A 137 30.82 23.40 10.12
N ILE A 138 30.18 22.24 9.90
CA ILE A 138 30.32 21.06 10.75
C ILE A 138 31.77 20.58 10.80
N LYS A 139 32.45 20.48 9.64
CA LYS A 139 33.85 20.02 9.55
C LYS A 139 34.80 20.93 10.30
N VAL A 140 34.69 22.26 10.11
CA VAL A 140 35.52 23.26 10.78
C VAL A 140 35.33 23.21 12.30
N LEU A 141 34.08 23.18 12.77
CA LEU A 141 33.79 23.15 14.21
C LEU A 141 34.35 21.89 14.87
N TYR A 142 34.28 20.74 14.20
CA TYR A 142 34.75 19.48 14.75
C TYR A 142 36.28 19.30 14.67
N HIS A 143 36.88 19.46 13.48
CA HIS A 143 38.29 19.14 13.23
C HIS A 143 39.24 20.27 13.61
N GLU A 144 38.89 21.52 13.31
CA GLU A 144 39.79 22.65 13.52
C GLU A 144 39.62 23.28 14.90
N ARG A 145 38.39 23.30 15.41
CA ARG A 145 38.07 23.94 16.71
C ARG A 145 37.89 22.95 17.86
N GLY A 146 37.91 21.64 17.59
CA GLY A 146 37.86 20.59 18.62
C GLY A 146 36.54 20.53 19.40
N HIS A 147 35.43 21.05 18.86
CA HIS A 147 34.12 20.94 19.51
C HIS A 147 33.63 19.50 19.56
N SER A 148 32.91 19.14 20.63
CA SER A 148 32.29 17.82 20.71
C SER A 148 31.14 17.70 19.73
N ILE A 149 30.79 16.47 19.34
CA ILE A 149 29.69 16.20 18.42
C ILE A 149 28.35 16.77 18.91
N ARG A 150 28.13 16.77 20.24
CA ARG A 150 26.93 17.36 20.84
C ARG A 150 26.92 18.87 20.71
N ASP A 151 28.07 19.53 20.89
CA ASP A 151 28.19 20.97 20.75
C ASP A 151 27.96 21.39 19.29
N VAL A 152 28.57 20.68 18.33
CA VAL A 152 28.36 20.94 16.91
C VAL A 152 26.89 20.74 16.52
N SER A 153 26.23 19.72 17.07
CA SER A 153 24.80 19.45 16.85
C SER A 153 23.93 20.63 17.32
N ALA A 154 24.23 21.18 18.49
CA ALA A 154 23.54 22.36 19.01
C ALA A 154 23.83 23.63 18.19
N ILE A 155 25.10 23.87 17.83
CA ILE A 155 25.55 25.07 17.10
C ILE A 155 25.01 25.12 15.66
N CYS A 156 24.95 23.95 15.01
CA CYS A 156 24.48 23.82 13.63
C CYS A 156 22.99 23.47 13.54
N GLU A 157 22.30 23.30 14.67
CA GLU A 157 20.88 22.94 14.76
C GLU A 157 20.53 21.69 13.91
N VAL A 158 21.41 20.71 13.94
CA VAL A 158 21.24 19.42 13.23
C VAL A 158 21.28 18.27 14.21
N SER A 159 20.75 17.11 13.81
CA SER A 159 20.82 15.92 14.65
C SER A 159 22.27 15.48 14.89
N VAL A 160 22.53 14.86 16.04
CA VAL A 160 23.84 14.24 16.36
C VAL A 160 24.28 13.26 15.26
N GLY A 161 23.34 12.49 14.69
CA GLY A 161 23.63 11.60 13.56
C GLY A 161 24.06 12.33 12.29
N THR A 162 23.50 13.51 12.01
CA THR A 162 23.94 14.39 10.92
C THR A 162 25.38 14.84 11.16
N VAL A 163 25.72 15.28 12.37
CA VAL A 163 27.08 15.67 12.71
C VAL A 163 28.04 14.50 12.52
N HIS A 164 27.75 13.32 13.07
CA HIS A 164 28.56 12.13 12.85
C HIS A 164 28.82 11.87 11.36
N LYS A 165 27.75 11.84 10.55
CA LYS A 165 27.83 11.57 9.10
C LYS A 165 28.81 12.52 8.38
N TYR A 166 28.77 13.81 8.69
CA TYR A 166 29.53 14.83 7.96
C TYR A 166 30.87 15.20 8.60
N ALA A 167 31.04 14.97 9.91
CA ALA A 167 32.28 15.22 10.63
C ALA A 167 33.30 14.09 10.43
N THR A 168 32.91 12.81 10.51
CA THR A 168 33.87 11.69 10.47
C THR A 168 34.15 11.16 9.06
N GLY A 169 33.57 11.75 8.02
CA GLY A 169 33.85 11.37 6.63
C GLY A 169 33.48 9.93 6.27
N THR A 170 32.63 9.26 7.07
CA THR A 170 32.00 8.00 6.67
C THR A 170 30.93 8.28 5.63
N SER A 171 31.38 8.69 4.45
CA SER A 171 30.64 8.59 3.21
C SER A 171 30.40 7.11 2.97
N SER A 172 29.25 6.60 3.42
CA SER A 172 28.68 5.40 2.83
C SER A 172 28.40 5.73 1.36
N ALA A 173 29.38 5.46 0.50
CA ALA A 173 29.15 5.29 -0.92
C ALA A 173 28.14 4.15 -1.07
N SER A 174 26.98 4.48 -1.58
CA SER A 174 25.95 3.55 -2.05
C SER A 174 25.22 4.23 -3.20
#